data_AF-A0A1F2TD31-F1
#
_entry.id   AF-A0A1F2TD31-F1
#
_cell.length_a   1.000
_cell.length_b   1.000
_cell.length_c   1.000
_cell.angle_alpha   90.00
_cell.angle_beta   90.00
_cell.angle_gamma   90.00
#
_symmetry.space_group_name_H-M   'P 1'
#
loop_
_entity.id
_entity.type
_entity.pdbx_description
1 polymer ?
#
loop_
_entity_poly.entity_id
_entity_poly.type
_entity_poly.pdbx_seq_one_letter_code
_entity_poly.pdbx_strand_id
1 'polypeptide(L)'
;MVDTPTMNRQIPLLFTYHDRVVGMGFTAVVSSYGRVLAAEGDGEVWIYGVEPGGIAASGSDPKEALEAFRLNFTNVLRDFASKVRSFTEFEALVQAFFADVNKPNEEDWLRAVEAVRAGSLNIPDVRREPAESRRFVQVDEQKSIAKGGNFGVDGSTIKSSVAA
;
A
#
# COMPACT_ATOMS: atom_id res chain seq x y z
N MET A 1 -33.06 -5.06 1.83
CA MET A 1 -32.53 -3.91 1.08
C MET A 1 -31.33 -3.47 1.88
N VAL A 2 -30.12 -3.83 1.44
CA VAL A 2 -28.90 -3.48 2.18
C VAL A 2 -28.58 -2.07 1.71
N ASP A 3 -28.71 -1.08 2.60
CA ASP A 3 -28.24 0.27 2.31
C ASP A 3 -26.73 0.17 2.09
N THR A 4 -26.31 0.32 0.84
CA THR A 4 -24.90 0.47 0.52
C THR A 4 -24.46 1.80 1.14
N PRO A 5 -23.46 1.81 2.04
CA PRO A 5 -22.97 3.07 2.61
C PRO A 5 -22.61 4.04 1.49
N THR A 6 -23.04 5.28 1.62
CA THR A 6 -22.84 6.28 0.57
C THR A 6 -21.44 6.82 0.72
N MET A 7 -20.50 6.28 -0.06
CA MET A 7 -19.13 6.79 -0.13
C MET A 7 -19.16 8.14 -0.86
N ASN A 8 -19.06 9.22 -0.09
CA ASN A 8 -19.27 10.58 -0.57
C ASN A 8 -18.03 11.18 -1.23
N ARG A 9 -16.85 10.59 -1.02
CA ARG A 9 -15.60 11.10 -1.59
C ARG A 9 -14.61 9.98 -1.85
N GLN A 10 -14.11 9.93 -3.08
CA GLN A 10 -13.05 9.01 -3.50
C GLN A 10 -11.78 9.81 -3.79
N ILE A 11 -10.65 9.41 -3.21
CA ILE A 11 -9.37 10.11 -3.27
C ILE A 11 -8.32 9.16 -3.85
N PRO A 12 -7.68 9.52 -4.98
CA PRO A 12 -6.68 8.66 -5.60
C PRO A 12 -5.34 8.90 -4.92
N LEU A 13 -4.83 7.89 -4.20
CA LEU A 13 -3.56 7.98 -3.50
C LEU A 13 -2.50 7.10 -4.17
N LEU A 14 -1.27 7.59 -4.12
CA LEU A 14 -0.06 6.80 -4.32
C LEU A 14 0.52 6.52 -2.94
N PHE A 15 0.99 5.30 -2.70
CA PHE A 15 1.64 4.95 -1.44
C PHE A 15 3.05 4.45 -1.68
N THR A 16 3.98 4.84 -0.81
CA THR A 16 5.33 4.24 -0.73
C THR A 16 5.41 3.39 0.52
N TYR A 17 6.04 2.22 0.44
CA TYR A 17 6.29 1.34 1.59
C TYR A 17 7.78 0.98 1.62
N HIS A 18 8.36 0.96 2.81
CA HIS A 18 9.72 0.48 3.03
C HIS A 18 9.79 -0.22 4.39
N ASP A 19 10.04 -1.53 4.39
CA ASP A 19 10.19 -2.30 5.63
C ASP A 19 11.09 -3.53 5.47
N ARG A 20 11.57 -4.02 6.60
CA ARG A 20 12.28 -5.29 6.73
C ARG A 20 11.31 -6.42 7.05
N VAL A 21 11.45 -7.52 6.33
CA VAL A 21 10.73 -8.79 6.55
C VAL A 21 11.73 -9.88 6.86
N VAL A 22 11.51 -10.60 7.96
CA VAL A 22 12.35 -11.73 8.37
C VAL A 22 11.62 -13.03 8.03
N GLY A 23 12.24 -13.86 7.20
CA GLY A 23 11.72 -15.17 6.84
C GLY A 23 12.59 -16.30 7.41
N MET A 24 12.30 -17.53 7.01
CA MET A 24 13.07 -18.71 7.45
C MET A 24 14.45 -18.73 6.77
N GLY A 25 15.46 -18.23 7.46
CA GLY A 25 16.86 -18.27 6.97
C GLY A 25 17.24 -17.11 6.04
N PHE A 26 16.39 -16.12 5.86
CA PHE A 26 16.70 -14.90 5.12
C PHE A 26 16.11 -13.66 5.81
N THR A 27 16.67 -12.50 5.48
CA THR A 27 16.10 -11.19 5.81
C THR A 27 15.99 -10.41 4.52
N ALA A 28 14.83 -9.83 4.26
CA ALA A 28 14.58 -9.04 3.07
C ALA A 28 14.20 -7.60 3.44
N VAL A 29 14.57 -6.64 2.60
CA VAL A 29 13.99 -5.30 2.59
C VAL A 29 13.03 -5.22 1.41
N VAL A 30 11.80 -4.81 1.68
CA VAL A 30 10.77 -4.60 0.66
C VAL A 30 10.56 -3.10 0.52
N SER A 31 10.81 -2.59 -0.68
CA SER A 31 10.48 -1.22 -1.09
C SER A 31 9.41 -1.27 -2.16
N SER A 32 8.28 -0.59 -1.96
CA SER A 32 7.23 -0.55 -2.98
C SER A 32 6.65 0.83 -3.15
N TYR A 33 6.15 1.08 -4.35
CA TYR A 33 5.43 2.28 -4.71
C TYR A 33 4.21 1.87 -5.53
N GLY A 34 3.03 2.01 -4.94
CA GLY A 34 1.77 1.43 -5.43
C GLY A 34 0.61 2.44 -5.46
N ARG A 35 -0.59 1.95 -5.73
CA ARG A 35 -1.83 2.74 -5.84
C ARG A 35 -2.85 2.25 -4.82
N VAL A 36 -3.51 3.19 -4.15
CA VAL A 36 -4.67 2.91 -3.30
C VAL A 36 -5.76 3.95 -3.53
N LEU A 37 -7.00 3.55 -3.32
CA LEU A 37 -8.16 4.41 -3.35
C LEU A 37 -8.65 4.63 -1.92
N ALA A 38 -8.63 5.88 -1.45
CA ALA A 38 -9.31 6.23 -0.22
C ALA A 38 -10.77 6.56 -0.52
N ALA A 39 -11.70 6.01 0.24
CA ALA A 39 -13.13 6.30 0.17
C ALA A 39 -13.64 6.76 1.53
N GLU A 40 -14.21 7.96 1.59
CA GLU A 40 -14.76 8.56 2.80
C GLU A 40 -16.29 8.56 2.72
N GLY A 41 -16.96 8.01 3.73
CA GLY A 41 -18.41 7.93 3.82
C GLY A 41 -18.88 7.49 5.19
N ASP A 42 -20.03 7.99 5.64
CA ASP A 42 -20.71 7.55 6.87
C ASP A 42 -19.85 7.56 8.15
N GLY A 43 -18.88 8.48 8.23
CA GLY A 43 -17.99 8.63 9.39
C GLY A 43 -16.83 7.62 9.43
N GLU A 44 -16.62 6.86 8.36
CA GLU A 44 -15.53 5.91 8.20
C GLU A 44 -14.71 6.24 6.93
N VAL A 45 -13.43 5.90 6.98
CA VAL A 45 -12.53 5.98 5.83
C VAL A 45 -12.04 4.59 5.49
N TRP A 46 -12.22 4.19 4.24
CA TRP A 46 -11.70 2.95 3.69
C TRP A 46 -10.52 3.23 2.77
N ILE A 47 -9.47 2.42 2.87
CA ILE A 47 -8.37 2.37 1.91
C ILE A 47 -8.45 1.03 1.17
N TYR A 48 -8.66 1.10 -0.14
CA TYR A 48 -8.69 -0.04 -1.03
C TYR A 48 -7.41 -0.12 -1.85
N GLY A 49 -6.78 -1.29 -1.87
CA GLY A 49 -5.68 -1.61 -2.76
C GLY A 49 -6.11 -1.54 -4.21
N VAL A 50 -5.35 -0.83 -5.03
CA VAL A 50 -5.48 -0.83 -6.50
C VAL A 50 -4.34 -1.65 -7.07
N GLU A 51 -3.12 -1.32 -6.68
CA GLU A 51 -1.89 -2.03 -7.05
C GLU A 51 -0.91 -1.97 -5.87
N PRO A 52 -0.83 -3.03 -5.05
CA PRO A 52 -1.58 -4.29 -5.16
C PRO A 52 -3.07 -4.15 -4.80
N GLY A 53 -3.89 -5.00 -5.39
CA GLY A 53 -5.35 -4.99 -5.27
C GLY A 53 -5.95 -5.74 -4.07
N GLY A 54 -5.23 -6.72 -3.53
CA GLY A 54 -5.76 -7.71 -2.57
C GLY A 54 -5.88 -7.25 -1.11
N ILE A 55 -5.83 -5.94 -0.83
CA ILE A 55 -5.87 -5.41 0.55
C ILE A 55 -6.95 -4.34 0.66
N ALA A 56 -7.69 -4.37 1.75
CA ALA A 56 -8.50 -3.25 2.21
C ALA A 56 -8.30 -3.06 3.71
N ALA A 57 -8.51 -1.83 4.19
CA ALA A 57 -8.57 -1.52 5.60
C ALA A 57 -9.45 -0.28 5.82
N SER A 58 -9.96 -0.11 7.03
CA SER A 58 -10.72 1.07 7.40
C SER A 58 -10.24 1.68 8.71
N GLY A 59 -10.70 2.89 8.98
CA GLY A 59 -10.47 3.63 10.22
C GLY A 59 -11.48 4.77 10.37
N SER A 60 -11.53 5.37 11.55
CA SER A 60 -12.42 6.50 11.84
C SER A 60 -11.96 7.80 11.18
N ASP A 61 -10.69 7.86 10.76
CA ASP A 61 -10.11 8.97 10.00
C ASP A 61 -9.09 8.46 8.94
N PRO A 62 -8.65 9.32 8.00
CA PRO A 62 -7.73 8.91 6.95
C PRO A 62 -6.37 8.39 7.44
N LYS A 63 -5.90 8.87 8.59
CA LYS A 63 -4.62 8.45 9.17
C LYS A 63 -4.76 7.04 9.74
N GLU A 64 -5.80 6.79 10.52
CA GLU A 64 -6.07 5.46 11.08
C GLU A 64 -6.27 4.42 9.97
N ALA A 65 -7.04 4.76 8.93
CA ALA A 65 -7.27 3.86 7.80
C ALA A 65 -5.97 3.52 7.04
N LEU A 66 -5.06 4.49 6.88
CA LEU A 66 -3.75 4.28 6.25
C LEU A 66 -2.81 3.43 7.13
N GLU A 67 -2.82 3.66 8.45
CA GLU A 67 -2.06 2.85 9.42
C GLU A 67 -2.56 1.39 9.43
N ALA A 68 -3.88 1.19 9.40
CA ALA A 68 -4.51 -0.13 9.29
C ALA A 68 -4.17 -0.81 7.95
N PHE A 69 -4.21 -0.08 6.83
CA PHE A 69 -3.82 -0.59 5.52
C PHE A 69 -2.36 -1.06 5.52
N ARG A 70 -1.47 -0.24 6.10
CA ARG A 70 -0.05 -0.59 6.25
C ARG A 70 0.14 -1.84 7.08
N LEU A 71 -0.56 -1.97 8.21
CA LEU A 71 -0.49 -3.16 9.05
C LEU A 71 -0.91 -4.41 8.27
N ASN A 72 -2.00 -4.33 7.49
CA ASN A 72 -2.46 -5.43 6.65
C ASN A 72 -1.43 -5.78 5.57
N PHE A 73 -0.83 -4.79 4.90
CA PHE A 73 0.24 -5.00 3.92
C PHE A 73 1.45 -5.70 4.55
N THR A 74 1.92 -5.23 5.70
CA THR A 74 3.02 -5.88 6.43
C THR A 74 2.68 -7.32 6.84
N ASN A 75 1.44 -7.58 7.26
CA ASN A 75 1.00 -8.92 7.64
C ASN A 75 0.98 -9.88 6.45
N VAL A 76 0.55 -9.44 5.25
CA VAL A 76 0.62 -10.24 4.02
C VAL A 76 2.07 -10.63 3.72
N LEU A 77 3.01 -9.68 3.79
CA LEU A 77 4.43 -9.97 3.56
C LEU A 77 5.00 -10.96 4.58
N ARG A 78 4.63 -10.82 5.85
CA ARG A 78 5.04 -11.76 6.91
C ARG A 78 4.47 -13.16 6.69
N ASP A 79 3.22 -13.24 6.26
CA ASP A 79 2.58 -14.52 5.93
C ASP A 79 3.30 -15.21 4.76
N PHE A 80 3.65 -14.50 3.70
CA PHE A 80 4.50 -15.04 2.62
C PHE A 80 5.84 -15.54 3.14
N ALA A 81 6.54 -14.73 3.93
CA ALA A 81 7.84 -15.09 4.50
C ALA A 81 7.78 -16.33 5.42
N SER A 82 6.64 -16.57 6.07
CA SER A 82 6.41 -17.76 6.91
C SER A 82 6.15 -19.05 6.12
N LYS A 83 5.73 -18.93 4.86
CA LYS A 83 5.32 -20.06 4.00
C LYS A 83 6.43 -20.57 3.08
N VAL A 84 7.49 -19.79 2.90
CA VAL A 84 8.57 -20.07 1.95
C VAL A 84 9.89 -20.37 2.67
N ARG A 85 10.77 -21.12 2.00
CA ARG A 85 12.05 -21.57 2.59
C ARG A 85 13.27 -20.80 2.10
N SER A 86 13.08 -19.94 1.11
CA SER A 86 14.16 -19.22 0.47
C SER A 86 13.76 -17.78 0.14
N PHE A 87 14.76 -16.91 0.05
CA PHE A 87 14.57 -15.53 -0.40
C PHE A 87 13.94 -15.47 -1.80
N THR A 88 14.37 -16.34 -2.73
CA THR A 88 13.86 -16.35 -4.11
C THR A 88 12.37 -16.69 -4.18
N GLU A 89 11.89 -17.65 -3.38
CA GLU A 89 10.45 -17.94 -3.29
C GLU A 89 9.67 -16.76 -2.70
N PHE A 90 10.22 -16.11 -1.67
CA PHE A 90 9.62 -14.92 -1.08
C PHE A 90 9.50 -13.76 -2.09
N GLU A 91 10.60 -13.45 -2.77
CA GLU A 91 10.64 -12.42 -3.82
C GLU A 91 9.58 -12.68 -4.90
N ALA A 92 9.48 -13.92 -5.38
CA ALA A 92 8.49 -14.29 -6.40
C ALA A 92 7.04 -14.08 -5.91
N LEU A 93 6.71 -14.43 -4.66
CA LEU A 93 5.38 -14.18 -4.09
C LEU A 93 5.08 -12.69 -3.95
N VAL A 94 6.05 -11.90 -3.49
CA VAL A 94 5.88 -10.45 -3.34
C VAL A 94 5.68 -9.78 -4.69
N GLN A 95 6.47 -10.16 -5.71
CA GLN A 95 6.31 -9.65 -7.07
C GLN A 95 4.95 -10.01 -7.67
N ALA A 96 4.52 -11.27 -7.51
CA ALA A 96 3.21 -11.72 -8.00
C ALA A 96 2.05 -11.00 -7.30
N PHE A 97 2.14 -10.84 -5.98
CA PHE A 97 1.16 -10.08 -5.20
C PHE A 97 1.09 -8.62 -5.63
N PHE A 98 2.24 -7.98 -5.87
CA PHE A 98 2.28 -6.58 -6.30
C PHE A 98 1.73 -6.38 -7.71
N ALA A 99 1.91 -7.35 -8.60
CA ALA A 99 1.40 -7.31 -9.97
C ALA A 99 -0.13 -7.53 -10.06
N ASP A 100 -0.79 -7.94 -8.98
CA ASP A 100 -2.23 -8.13 -8.94
C ASP A 100 -2.96 -6.79 -8.82
N VAL A 101 -3.58 -6.36 -9.91
CA VAL A 101 -4.32 -5.09 -9.99
C VAL A 101 -5.82 -5.35 -9.84
N ASN A 102 -6.45 -4.73 -8.83
CA ASN A 102 -7.89 -4.80 -8.67
C ASN A 102 -8.58 -3.88 -9.70
N LYS A 103 -9.15 -4.48 -10.75
CA LYS A 103 -9.76 -3.74 -11.87
C LYS A 103 -10.92 -2.82 -11.46
N PRO A 104 -11.90 -3.26 -10.66
CA PRO A 104 -12.91 -2.35 -10.12
C PRO A 104 -12.33 -1.13 -9.40
N ASN A 105 -11.35 -1.34 -8.51
CA ASN A 105 -10.71 -0.24 -7.78
C ASN A 105 -9.87 0.64 -8.70
N GLU A 106 -9.26 0.09 -9.75
CA GLU A 106 -8.51 0.84 -10.76
C GLU A 106 -9.42 1.80 -11.54
N GLU A 107 -10.61 1.38 -11.92
CA GLU A 107 -11.59 2.24 -12.60
C GLU A 107 -12.01 3.41 -11.70
N ASP A 108 -12.33 3.13 -10.43
CA ASP A 108 -12.66 4.16 -9.44
C ASP A 108 -11.49 5.12 -9.20
N TRP A 109 -10.28 4.58 -9.11
CA TRP A 109 -9.07 5.37 -8.94
C TRP A 109 -8.81 6.30 -10.12
N LEU A 110 -8.98 5.82 -11.35
CA LEU A 110 -8.86 6.64 -12.56
C LEU A 110 -9.92 7.75 -12.61
N ARG A 111 -11.17 7.44 -12.25
CA ARG A 111 -12.22 8.47 -12.13
C ARG A 111 -11.86 9.54 -11.10
N ALA A 112 -11.33 9.13 -9.96
CA ALA A 112 -10.90 10.04 -8.92
C ALA A 112 -9.70 10.90 -9.37
N VAL A 113 -8.76 10.35 -10.16
CA VAL A 113 -7.65 11.13 -10.78
C VAL A 113 -8.20 12.21 -11.70
N GLU A 114 -9.15 11.87 -12.58
CA GLU A 114 -9.77 12.85 -13.48
C GLU A 114 -10.51 13.95 -12.70
N ALA A 115 -11.12 13.62 -11.56
CA ALA A 115 -11.73 14.62 -10.67
C ALA A 115 -10.68 15.56 -10.04
N VAL A 116 -9.51 15.05 -9.65
CA VAL A 116 -8.39 15.90 -9.17
C VAL A 116 -7.89 16.81 -10.27
N ARG A 117 -7.70 16.28 -11.49
CA ARG A 117 -7.24 17.03 -12.67
C ARG A 117 -8.19 18.15 -13.07
N ALA A 118 -9.49 17.85 -13.07
CA ALA A 118 -10.54 18.82 -13.35
C ALA A 118 -10.72 19.86 -12.24
N GLY A 119 -10.07 19.68 -11.07
CA GLY A 119 -10.22 20.54 -9.91
C GLY A 119 -11.55 20.36 -9.17
N SER A 120 -12.36 19.35 -9.52
CA SER A 120 -13.60 19.03 -8.82
C SER A 120 -13.35 18.32 -7.49
N LEU A 121 -12.17 17.68 -7.34
CA LEU A 121 -11.67 17.15 -6.08
C LEU A 121 -10.44 17.94 -5.61
N ASN A 122 -10.64 18.84 -4.64
CA ASN A 122 -9.53 19.55 -4.00
C ASN A 122 -9.19 18.91 -2.65
N ILE A 123 -7.90 18.62 -2.44
CA ILE A 123 -7.37 18.06 -1.20
C ILE A 123 -6.27 19.02 -0.75
N PRO A 124 -6.56 19.90 0.23
CA PRO A 124 -5.59 20.87 0.71
C PRO A 124 -4.44 20.16 1.41
N ASP A 125 -3.26 20.76 1.37
CA ASP A 125 -2.09 20.36 2.16
C ASP A 125 -1.53 18.94 1.90
N VAL A 126 -1.94 18.31 0.78
CA VAL A 126 -1.38 17.02 0.36
C VAL A 126 -0.52 17.18 -0.90
N ARG A 127 0.67 16.58 -0.85
CA ARG A 127 1.59 16.52 -1.99
C ARG A 127 0.87 15.86 -3.18
N ARG A 128 0.95 16.49 -4.36
CA ARG A 128 0.49 15.91 -5.61
C ARG A 128 1.65 15.27 -6.37
N GLU A 129 1.38 14.15 -7.02
CA GLU A 129 2.33 13.42 -7.86
C GLU A 129 1.62 12.93 -9.13
N PRO A 130 2.33 12.83 -10.28
CA PRO A 130 1.70 12.36 -11.52
C PRO A 130 1.13 10.95 -11.37
N ALA A 131 -0.12 10.75 -11.78
CA ALA A 131 -0.80 9.45 -11.74
C ALA A 131 -0.03 8.34 -12.50
N GLU A 132 0.71 8.72 -13.55
CA GLU A 132 1.48 7.83 -14.43
C GLU A 132 2.85 7.46 -13.85
N SER A 133 3.20 7.96 -12.67
CA SER A 133 4.48 7.65 -12.03
C SER A 133 4.63 6.14 -11.87
N ARG A 134 5.78 5.58 -12.28
CA ARG A 134 6.01 4.13 -12.36
C ARG A 134 5.71 3.43 -11.03
N ARG A 135 4.85 2.41 -11.07
CA ARG A 135 4.64 1.49 -9.95
C ARG A 135 5.71 0.41 -9.93
N PHE A 136 6.17 0.05 -8.74
CA PHE A 136 7.18 -0.99 -8.60
C PHE A 136 7.16 -1.62 -7.20
N VAL A 137 7.70 -2.83 -7.14
CA VAL A 137 8.20 -3.44 -5.92
C VAL A 137 9.63 -3.90 -6.15
N GLN A 138 10.48 -3.67 -5.16
CA GLN A 138 11.84 -4.17 -5.09
C GLN A 138 12.00 -4.94 -3.79
N VAL A 139 12.59 -6.12 -3.89
CA VAL A 139 12.85 -6.99 -2.75
C VAL A 139 14.35 -7.28 -2.75
N ASP A 140 15.05 -6.83 -1.71
CA ASP A 140 16.51 -6.98 -1.61
C ASP A 140 16.85 -7.91 -0.45
N GLU A 141 17.69 -8.92 -0.70
CA GLU A 141 18.19 -9.79 0.37
C GLU A 141 19.25 -9.06 1.19
N GLN A 142 19.03 -8.94 2.50
CA GLN A 142 20.03 -8.46 3.43
C GLN A 142 21.00 -9.61 3.74
N LYS A 143 22.12 -9.64 3.02
CA LYS A 143 23.26 -10.48 3.41
C LYS A 143 23.79 -9.98 4.75
N SER A 144 23.61 -10.77 5.79
CA SER A 144 24.19 -10.49 7.12
C SER A 144 25.71 -10.32 6.96
N ILE A 145 26.20 -9.09 7.07
CA ILE A 145 27.59 -8.88 7.48
C ILE A 145 27.60 -9.25 8.96
N ALA A 146 28.28 -10.33 9.31
CA ALA A 146 28.45 -10.75 10.69
C ALA A 146 29.16 -9.64 11.50
N LYS A 147 28.39 -8.69 12.07
CA LYS A 147 28.82 -7.80 13.13
C LYS A 147 27.63 -7.53 14.04
N GLY A 148 27.78 -7.94 15.30
CA GLY A 148 26.82 -7.67 16.36
C GLY A 148 26.44 -6.20 16.39
N GLY A 149 25.16 -5.93 16.16
CA GLY A 149 24.58 -4.60 16.14
C GLY A 149 23.11 -4.72 16.50
N ASN A 150 22.72 -3.96 17.50
CA ASN A 150 21.40 -3.89 18.10
C ASN A 150 20.29 -3.97 17.02
N PHE A 151 19.36 -4.94 17.16
CA PHE A 151 18.17 -5.01 16.31
C PHE A 151 17.22 -3.87 16.65
N GLY A 152 17.52 -2.68 16.12
CA GLY A 152 16.57 -1.59 16.05
C GLY A 152 15.36 -2.04 15.25
N VAL A 153 14.19 -1.95 15.87
CA VAL A 153 12.89 -1.87 15.18
C VAL A 153 12.85 -0.50 14.53
N ASP A 154 13.50 -0.37 13.36
CA ASP A 154 13.27 0.80 12.53
C ASP A 154 11.85 0.69 12.00
N GLY A 155 11.00 1.61 12.46
CA GLY A 155 9.61 1.65 12.09
C GLY A 155 9.48 1.79 10.58
N SER A 156 8.70 0.90 9.97
CA SER A 156 8.39 1.06 8.54
C SER A 156 7.88 2.47 8.24
N THR A 157 8.14 2.94 7.03
CA THR A 157 7.65 4.25 6.60
C THR A 157 6.65 4.03 5.48
N ILE A 158 5.44 4.56 5.67
CA ILE A 158 4.47 4.76 4.60
C ILE A 158 4.30 6.25 4.38
N LYS A 159 4.39 6.69 3.11
CA LYS A 159 3.98 8.05 2.72
C LYS A 159 2.93 7.93 1.65
N SER A 160 1.94 8.82 1.69
CA SER A 160 0.94 8.94 0.66
C SER A 160 1.00 10.31 -0.02
N SER A 161 0.64 10.35 -1.29
CA SER A 161 0.48 11.56 -2.10
C SER A 161 -0.77 11.41 -2.95
N VAL A 162 -1.41 12.52 -3.30
CA VAL A 162 -2.55 12.54 -4.21
C VAL A 162 -2.06 12.37 -5.64
N ALA A 163 -2.67 11.46 -6.38
CA ALA A 163 -2.42 11.32 -7.81
C ALA A 163 -3.17 12.40 -8.60
N ALA A 164 -2.47 13.04 -9.53
CA ALA A 164 -2.99 14.10 -10.38
C ALA A 164 -2.52 13.99 -11.83
#